data_AF-A0A2H0QQT2-F1
#
_entry.id   AF-A0A2H0QQT2-F1
#
_cell.length_a   1.000
_cell.length_b   1.000
_cell.length_c   1.000
_cell.angle_alpha   90.00
_cell.angle_beta   90.00
_cell.angle_gamma   90.00
#
_symmetry.space_group_name_H-M   'P 1'
#
loop_
_entity.id
_entity.type
_entity.pdbx_description
1 polymer ?
#
loop_
_entity_poly.entity_id
_entity_poly.type
_entity_poly.pdbx_seq_one_letter_code
_entity_poly.pdbx_strand_id
1 'polypeptide(L)'
;MKKLIILISLLFTSQLWAQNFTKCVDSETFNKRFSGSYFTLYKVNGECWLSVHPDNQWPIYRDYMFGDQSWLMIFASLGAGSPSTDTGAREFSFFPRTEELAFSLDEQAEMVIIKVPNGATFTFDLAAEKIIATTGIDYEDEGAPTRTNGGGLELTPTQGLILDEGWTIGELPRIHMNNKSTFKDALGNSCQQKNSNLFKLIYDQRGGVDGAVLKFVTDQDLKTFIEKSCPQIDTGDL
;
A
#
# COMPACT_ATOMS: atom_id res chain seq x y z
N MET A 1 38.40 -37.88 29.79
CA MET A 1 37.06 -37.39 30.19
C MET A 1 36.41 -36.74 28.98
N LYS A 2 35.40 -37.40 28.37
CA LYS A 2 34.71 -36.91 27.16
C LYS A 2 33.64 -35.89 27.59
N LYS A 3 33.72 -34.65 27.11
CA LYS A 3 32.71 -33.61 27.36
C LYS A 3 31.52 -33.87 26.43
N LEU A 4 30.37 -34.22 27.02
CA LEU A 4 29.09 -34.32 26.35
C LEU A 4 28.52 -32.90 26.19
N ILE A 5 28.51 -32.36 24.97
CA ILE A 5 27.84 -31.10 24.66
C ILE A 5 26.38 -31.45 24.38
N ILE A 6 25.50 -31.13 25.33
CA ILE A 6 24.05 -31.23 25.14
C ILE A 6 23.62 -30.00 24.37
N LEU A 7 23.35 -30.18 23.07
CA LEU A 7 22.74 -29.16 22.23
C LEU A 7 21.25 -29.08 22.61
N ILE A 8 20.90 -28.15 23.51
CA ILE A 8 19.50 -27.84 23.81
C ILE A 8 18.97 -27.03 22.63
N SER A 9 18.40 -27.72 21.65
CA SER A 9 17.57 -27.11 20.62
C SER A 9 16.31 -26.55 21.29
N LEU A 10 16.35 -25.26 21.64
CA LEU A 10 15.18 -24.46 21.97
C LEU A 10 14.26 -24.45 20.76
N LEU A 11 13.31 -25.39 20.75
CA LEU A 11 12.13 -25.35 19.90
C LEU A 11 11.33 -24.12 20.35
N PHE A 12 11.67 -22.95 19.81
CA PHE A 12 10.73 -21.85 19.73
C PHE A 12 9.62 -22.34 18.80
N THR A 13 8.62 -23.00 19.38
CA THR A 13 7.32 -23.14 18.75
C THR A 13 6.80 -21.71 18.61
N SER A 14 7.09 -21.07 17.48
CA SER A 14 6.40 -19.87 17.07
C SER A 14 4.93 -20.23 17.11
N GLN A 15 4.22 -19.75 18.13
CA GLN A 15 2.78 -19.77 18.14
C GLN A 15 2.38 -18.90 16.96
N LEU A 16 2.18 -19.54 15.81
CA LEU A 16 1.46 -18.95 14.70
C LEU A 16 0.03 -18.84 15.23
N TRP A 17 -0.23 -17.74 15.94
CA TRP A 17 -1.57 -17.33 16.26
C TRP A 17 -2.29 -17.28 14.92
N ALA A 18 -3.33 -18.11 14.76
CA ALA A 18 -4.21 -18.00 13.62
C ALA A 18 -4.76 -16.58 13.64
N GLN A 19 -4.24 -15.73 12.76
CA GLN A 19 -4.65 -14.34 12.71
C GLN A 19 -6.05 -14.30 12.15
N ASN A 20 -7.00 -13.91 12.99
CA ASN A 20 -8.35 -13.64 12.56
C ASN A 20 -8.34 -12.28 11.88
N PHE A 21 -8.51 -12.31 10.56
CA PHE A 21 -8.67 -11.10 9.76
C PHE A 21 -10.15 -10.69 9.75
N THR A 22 -10.40 -9.45 10.11
CA THR A 22 -11.68 -8.79 9.92
C THR A 22 -11.68 -8.10 8.56
N LYS A 23 -12.68 -8.44 7.74
CA LYS A 23 -12.87 -7.78 6.45
C LYS A 23 -13.29 -6.33 6.64
N CYS A 24 -12.69 -5.44 5.85
CA CYS A 24 -12.99 -4.01 5.90
C CYS A 24 -14.48 -3.76 5.62
N VAL A 25 -15.01 -4.42 4.58
CA VAL A 25 -16.42 -4.30 4.15
C VAL A 25 -17.44 -4.74 5.20
N ASP A 26 -17.05 -5.60 6.14
CA ASP A 26 -17.94 -6.11 7.19
C ASP A 26 -17.87 -5.29 8.49
N SER A 27 -16.95 -4.33 8.57
CA SER A 27 -16.69 -3.56 9.80
C SER A 27 -17.44 -2.22 9.84
N GLU A 28 -17.74 -1.71 11.02
CA GLU A 28 -18.22 -0.33 11.17
C GLU A 28 -17.05 0.65 11.08
N THR A 29 -17.30 1.89 10.62
CA THR A 29 -16.32 2.98 10.65
C THR A 29 -15.86 3.19 12.10
N PHE A 30 -14.55 3.22 12.32
CA PHE A 30 -13.97 3.55 13.62
C PHE A 30 -12.65 4.28 13.48
N ASN A 31 -12.28 5.02 14.52
CA ASN A 31 -10.96 5.61 14.68
C ASN A 31 -10.43 5.19 16.04
N LYS A 32 -9.22 4.66 16.07
CA LYS A 32 -8.56 4.23 17.30
C LYS A 32 -7.18 4.85 17.41
N ARG A 33 -6.96 5.54 18.54
CA ARG A 33 -5.68 6.15 18.89
C ARG A 33 -4.81 5.18 19.68
N PHE A 34 -3.53 5.17 19.34
CA PHE A 34 -2.45 4.42 19.97
C PHE A 34 -1.36 5.38 20.43
N SER A 35 -0.26 4.86 20.98
CA SER A 35 0.78 5.70 21.58
C SER A 35 1.47 6.61 20.56
N GLY A 36 1.64 6.13 19.31
CA GLY A 36 2.28 6.89 18.23
C GLY A 36 1.36 7.23 17.06
N SER A 37 0.21 6.58 16.91
CA SER A 37 -0.58 6.69 15.67
C SER A 37 -2.09 6.56 15.88
N TYR A 38 -2.83 6.88 14.83
CA TYR A 38 -4.23 6.54 14.66
C TYR A 38 -4.34 5.43 13.62
N PHE A 39 -5.13 4.41 13.94
CA PHE A 39 -5.66 3.48 12.95
C PHE A 39 -7.12 3.82 12.70
N THR A 40 -7.46 4.12 11.45
CA THR A 40 -8.82 4.48 11.06
C THR A 40 -9.35 3.51 10.03
N LEU A 41 -10.59 3.06 10.23
CA LEU A 41 -11.40 2.44 9.19
C LEU A 41 -12.53 3.39 8.87
N TYR A 42 -12.72 3.72 7.60
CA TYR A 42 -13.87 4.51 7.16
C TYR A 42 -14.45 4.00 5.85
N LYS A 43 -15.75 4.28 5.65
CA LYS A 43 -16.48 3.94 4.43
C LYS A 43 -17.07 5.18 3.80
N VAL A 44 -16.82 5.37 2.51
CA VAL A 44 -17.36 6.49 1.73
C VAL A 44 -17.90 5.92 0.42
N ASN A 45 -19.15 6.21 0.10
CA ASN A 45 -19.81 5.76 -1.15
C ASN A 45 -19.73 4.24 -1.41
N GLY A 46 -19.69 3.43 -0.35
CA GLY A 46 -19.57 1.97 -0.45
C GLY A 46 -18.15 1.45 -0.58
N GLU A 47 -17.16 2.34 -0.73
CA GLU A 47 -15.74 2.00 -0.72
C GLU A 47 -15.21 1.96 0.71
N CYS A 48 -14.37 0.97 1.01
CA CYS A 48 -13.75 0.76 2.31
C CYS A 48 -12.27 1.14 2.32
N TRP A 49 -11.88 1.84 3.38
CA TRP A 49 -10.56 2.42 3.53
C TRP A 49 -10.00 2.12 4.91
N LEU A 50 -8.72 1.76 4.95
CA LEU A 50 -7.93 1.64 6.16
C LEU A 50 -6.80 2.66 6.11
N SER A 51 -6.54 3.37 7.20
CA SER A 51 -5.39 4.27 7.28
C SER A 51 -4.62 4.14 8.58
N VAL A 52 -3.30 4.28 8.47
CA VAL A 52 -2.36 4.43 9.57
C VAL A 52 -1.75 5.83 9.46
N HIS A 53 -2.01 6.69 10.44
CA HIS A 53 -1.59 8.09 10.49
C HIS A 53 -0.80 8.33 11.79
N PRO A 54 0.40 8.94 11.77
CA PRO A 54 1.14 9.25 12.98
C PRO A 54 0.45 10.39 13.77
N ASP A 55 0.46 10.32 15.09
CA ASP A 55 -0.21 11.29 15.98
C ASP A 55 0.65 12.54 16.20
N ASN A 56 1.98 12.43 16.17
CA ASN A 56 2.88 13.49 16.69
C ASN A 56 4.03 13.92 15.75
N GLN A 57 3.90 13.74 14.43
CA GLN A 57 4.98 14.01 13.45
C GLN A 57 4.84 15.37 12.72
N TRP A 58 4.21 16.38 13.32
CA TRP A 58 4.07 17.68 12.65
C TRP A 58 5.42 18.44 12.58
N PRO A 59 5.82 19.02 11.42
CA PRO A 59 5.06 19.17 10.16
C PRO A 59 5.46 18.22 9.02
N ILE A 60 6.26 17.19 9.30
CA ILE A 60 6.76 16.26 8.26
C ILE A 60 6.39 14.86 8.68
N TYR A 61 5.45 14.25 7.95
CA TYR A 61 4.91 12.95 8.30
C TYR A 61 4.47 12.18 7.07
N ARG A 62 4.27 10.86 7.24
CA ARG A 62 3.82 9.94 6.20
C ARG A 62 2.59 9.16 6.69
N ASP A 63 1.57 9.12 5.85
CA ASP A 63 0.36 8.34 6.06
C ASP A 63 0.28 7.20 5.06
N TYR A 64 -0.28 6.09 5.51
CA TYR A 64 -0.54 4.91 4.70
C TYR A 64 -2.04 4.74 4.59
N MET A 65 -2.58 4.81 3.38
CA MET A 65 -4.01 4.63 3.12
C MET A 65 -4.22 3.47 2.16
N PHE A 66 -4.98 2.48 2.58
CA PHE A 66 -5.30 1.29 1.80
C PHE A 66 -6.77 1.32 1.39
N GLY A 67 -7.03 1.03 0.11
CA GLY A 67 -8.39 0.89 -0.42
C GLY A 67 -8.74 -0.55 -0.79
N ASP A 68 -10.03 -0.85 -0.74
CA ASP A 68 -10.60 -2.13 -1.14
C ASP A 68 -10.41 -2.49 -2.63
N GLN A 69 -10.11 -1.51 -3.47
CA GLN A 69 -9.72 -1.70 -4.87
C GLN A 69 -8.24 -2.09 -5.06
N SER A 70 -7.58 -2.56 -4.01
CA SER A 70 -6.19 -3.04 -4.04
C SER A 70 -5.17 -1.97 -4.35
N TRP A 71 -5.30 -0.81 -3.73
CA TRP A 71 -4.28 0.24 -3.84
C TRP A 71 -3.85 0.73 -2.47
N LEU A 72 -2.61 1.23 -2.41
CA LEU A 72 -1.98 1.88 -1.28
C LEU A 72 -1.55 3.28 -1.73
N MET A 73 -2.01 4.30 -1.03
CA MET A 73 -1.50 5.65 -1.14
C MET A 73 -0.57 5.93 0.04
N ILE A 74 0.63 6.38 -0.28
CA ILE A 74 1.55 7.02 0.63
C ILE A 74 1.32 8.52 0.49
N PHE A 75 0.60 9.09 1.45
CA PHE A 75 0.50 10.54 1.55
C PHE A 75 1.65 11.04 2.42
N ALA A 76 2.29 12.13 2.02
CA ALA A 76 3.38 12.70 2.79
C ALA A 76 3.20 14.22 2.92
N SER A 77 3.29 14.71 4.15
CA SER A 77 3.50 16.13 4.43
C SER A 77 5.00 16.41 4.46
N LEU A 78 5.39 17.47 3.76
CA LEU A 78 6.79 17.88 3.54
C LEU A 78 7.13 19.18 4.31
N GLY A 79 6.18 19.70 5.10
CA GLY A 79 6.31 20.95 5.84
C GLY A 79 4.96 21.61 6.15
N ALA A 80 5.02 22.75 6.86
CA ALA A 80 3.83 23.46 7.34
C ALA A 80 3.18 24.40 6.29
N GLY A 81 3.52 24.24 5.00
CA GLY A 81 3.07 25.12 3.93
C GLY A 81 1.75 24.69 3.28
N SER A 82 1.50 25.17 2.06
CA SER A 82 0.25 24.85 1.33
C SER A 82 0.26 23.42 0.78
N PRO A 83 -0.88 22.72 0.72
CA PRO A 83 -0.94 21.36 0.17
C PRO A 83 -0.30 21.23 -1.22
N SER A 84 -0.55 22.18 -2.12
CA SER A 84 -0.01 22.16 -3.49
C SER A 84 1.52 22.17 -3.58
N THR A 85 2.22 22.54 -2.51
CA THR A 85 3.68 22.63 -2.46
C THR A 85 4.28 21.78 -1.36
N ASP A 86 3.58 21.51 -0.27
CA ASP A 86 4.11 20.90 0.95
C ASP A 86 3.39 19.60 1.31
N THR A 87 2.63 19.02 0.38
CA THR A 87 2.20 17.63 0.44
C THR A 87 2.57 16.91 -0.84
N GLY A 88 2.57 15.58 -0.81
CA GLY A 88 2.67 14.76 -2.01
C GLY A 88 2.07 13.38 -1.79
N ALA A 89 1.86 12.67 -2.89
CA ALA A 89 1.30 11.33 -2.88
C ALA A 89 2.12 10.41 -3.79
N ARG A 90 2.33 9.17 -3.34
CA ARG A 90 2.72 8.03 -4.18
C ARG A 90 1.65 6.97 -4.08
N GLU A 91 1.23 6.41 -5.21
CA GLU A 91 0.20 5.38 -5.22
C GLU A 91 0.76 4.08 -5.80
N PHE A 92 0.32 2.96 -5.23
CA PHE A 92 0.62 1.62 -5.69
C PHE A 92 -0.70 0.87 -5.86
N SER A 93 -0.85 0.11 -6.95
CA SER A 93 -1.92 -0.87 -7.10
C SER A 93 -1.34 -2.29 -7.10
N PHE A 94 -2.00 -3.24 -6.43
CA PHE A 94 -1.53 -4.62 -6.25
C PHE A 94 -2.44 -5.61 -6.98
N PHE A 95 -1.84 -6.61 -7.62
CA PHE A 95 -2.56 -7.63 -8.38
C PHE A 95 -1.98 -9.04 -8.17
N PRO A 96 -2.79 -10.11 -8.35
CA PRO A 96 -4.22 -10.11 -8.68
C PRO A 96 -5.11 -9.63 -7.51
N ARG A 97 -6.37 -9.30 -7.76
CA ARG A 97 -7.35 -8.84 -6.76
C ARG A 97 -8.23 -10.00 -6.31
N THR A 98 -7.62 -10.99 -5.66
CA THR A 98 -8.25 -12.27 -5.32
C THR A 98 -9.03 -12.26 -4.01
N GLU A 99 -8.75 -11.30 -3.13
CA GLU A 99 -9.31 -11.24 -1.78
C GLU A 99 -9.88 -9.85 -1.46
N GLU A 100 -10.56 -9.70 -0.33
CA GLU A 100 -11.03 -8.40 0.16
C GLU A 100 -9.98 -7.76 1.07
N LEU A 101 -9.93 -6.42 1.10
CA LEU A 101 -9.13 -5.68 2.08
C LEU A 101 -9.56 -6.08 3.50
N ALA A 102 -8.60 -6.49 4.32
CA ALA A 102 -8.85 -6.96 5.67
C ALA A 102 -7.74 -6.52 6.63
N PHE A 103 -8.01 -6.59 7.93
CA PHE A 103 -7.02 -6.27 8.96
C PHE A 103 -7.13 -7.19 10.18
N SER A 104 -6.04 -7.30 10.93
CA SER A 104 -6.00 -7.90 12.26
C SER A 104 -5.35 -6.90 13.21
N LEU A 105 -6.04 -6.53 14.28
CA LEU A 105 -5.61 -5.51 15.24
C LEU A 105 -5.34 -6.14 16.60
N ASP A 106 -4.11 -5.99 17.10
CA ASP A 106 -3.73 -6.34 18.47
C ASP A 106 -3.55 -5.04 19.26
N GLU A 107 -4.56 -4.71 20.06
CA GLU A 107 -4.56 -3.47 20.81
C GLU A 107 -3.58 -3.47 21.98
N GLN A 108 -3.29 -4.64 22.54
CA GLN A 108 -2.35 -4.76 23.66
C GLN A 108 -0.91 -4.62 23.19
N ALA A 109 -0.59 -5.18 22.02
CA ALA A 109 0.72 -5.04 21.41
C ALA A 109 0.89 -3.74 20.61
N GLU A 110 -0.18 -2.97 20.40
CA GLU A 110 -0.23 -1.81 19.50
C GLU A 110 0.25 -2.17 18.08
N MET A 111 -0.28 -3.26 17.54
CA MET A 111 0.09 -3.80 16.23
C MET A 111 -1.13 -3.90 15.33
N VAL A 112 -0.96 -3.60 14.04
CA VAL A 112 -1.97 -3.93 13.02
C VAL A 112 -1.33 -4.62 11.83
N ILE A 113 -2.03 -5.62 11.30
CA ILE A 113 -1.65 -6.31 10.08
C ILE A 113 -2.75 -6.06 9.07
N ILE A 114 -2.42 -5.41 7.98
CA ILE A 114 -3.33 -5.10 6.88
C ILE A 114 -3.04 -6.08 5.75
N LYS A 115 -4.06 -6.84 5.34
CA LYS A 115 -4.01 -7.73 4.18
C LYS A 115 -4.69 -7.03 3.00
N VAL A 116 -3.92 -6.77 1.95
CA VAL A 116 -4.43 -6.19 0.70
C VAL A 116 -4.99 -7.29 -0.22
N PRO A 117 -5.85 -6.95 -1.20
CA PRO A 117 -6.53 -7.91 -2.07
C PRO A 117 -5.67 -8.92 -2.83
N ASN A 118 -4.38 -8.64 -3.06
CA ASN A 118 -3.45 -9.62 -3.65
C ASN A 118 -2.86 -10.62 -2.64
N GLY A 119 -3.35 -10.59 -1.39
CA GLY A 119 -2.88 -11.44 -0.31
C GLY A 119 -1.62 -10.94 0.39
N ALA A 120 -0.95 -9.90 -0.13
CA ALA A 120 0.18 -9.30 0.56
C ALA A 120 -0.25 -8.68 1.90
N THR A 121 0.66 -8.68 2.87
CA THR A 121 0.39 -8.14 4.20
C THR A 121 1.38 -7.06 4.56
N PHE A 122 0.91 -6.03 5.26
CA PHE A 122 1.71 -4.97 5.87
C PHE A 122 1.50 -5.00 7.38
N THR A 123 2.57 -5.23 8.13
CA THR A 123 2.56 -5.24 9.60
C THR A 123 3.12 -3.92 10.11
N PHE A 124 2.31 -3.19 10.86
CA PHE A 124 2.65 -1.91 11.45
C PHE A 124 2.80 -2.02 12.96
N ASP A 125 3.88 -1.44 13.48
CA ASP A 125 4.01 -1.06 14.88
C ASP A 125 3.40 0.34 15.04
N LEU A 126 2.24 0.40 15.71
CA LEU A 126 1.45 1.63 15.86
C LEU A 126 2.05 2.56 16.92
N ALA A 127 2.88 2.05 17.82
CA ALA A 127 3.63 2.85 18.78
C ALA A 127 4.87 3.48 18.12
N ALA A 128 5.57 2.74 17.27
CA ALA A 128 6.75 3.20 16.55
C ALA A 128 6.46 3.84 15.18
N GLU A 129 5.19 3.91 14.79
CA GLU A 129 4.69 4.61 13.59
C GLU A 129 5.30 4.08 12.27
N LYS A 130 5.57 2.79 12.19
CA LYS A 130 6.33 2.22 11.04
C LYS A 130 5.88 0.83 10.63
N ILE A 131 6.13 0.51 9.36
CA ILE A 131 6.10 -0.87 8.87
C ILE A 131 7.28 -1.62 9.49
N ILE A 132 7.00 -2.80 10.05
CA ILE A 132 8.04 -3.67 10.63
C ILE A 132 8.18 -5.00 9.89
N ALA A 133 7.18 -5.39 9.09
CA ALA A 133 7.23 -6.59 8.28
C ALA A 133 6.23 -6.53 7.13
N THR A 134 6.56 -7.21 6.04
CA THR A 134 5.68 -7.42 4.89
C THR A 134 5.71 -8.88 4.45
N THR A 135 4.65 -9.33 3.77
CA THR A 135 4.61 -10.64 3.09
C THR A 135 4.18 -10.43 1.65
N GLY A 136 4.82 -11.12 0.69
CA GLY A 136 4.53 -10.99 -0.75
C GLY A 136 5.11 -9.74 -1.42
N ILE A 137 5.74 -8.85 -0.64
CA ILE A 137 6.34 -7.59 -1.07
C ILE A 137 7.57 -7.35 -0.21
N ASP A 138 8.68 -6.95 -0.84
CA ASP A 138 9.83 -6.36 -0.16
C ASP A 138 9.62 -4.84 -0.07
N TYR A 139 9.99 -4.26 1.07
CA TYR A 139 9.91 -2.82 1.30
C TYR A 139 11.27 -2.26 1.70
N GLU A 140 11.55 -1.04 1.24
CA GLU A 140 12.68 -0.23 1.67
C GLU A 140 12.16 1.12 2.18
N ASP A 141 12.49 1.44 3.44
CA ASP A 141 12.16 2.74 4.05
C ASP A 141 13.38 3.66 3.96
N GLU A 142 13.26 4.72 3.16
CA GLU A 142 14.31 5.71 2.92
C GLU A 142 14.30 6.83 3.98
N GLY A 143 13.58 6.63 5.09
CA GLY A 143 13.46 7.60 6.18
C GLY A 143 12.36 8.64 5.92
N ALA A 144 12.41 9.78 6.62
CA ALA A 144 11.35 10.79 6.54
C ALA A 144 11.09 11.27 5.10
N PRO A 145 9.82 11.57 4.74
CA PRO A 145 9.50 12.02 3.39
C PRO A 145 10.17 13.36 3.08
N THR A 146 10.70 13.46 1.87
CA THR A 146 11.32 14.66 1.32
C THR A 146 10.75 14.93 -0.08
N ARG A 147 11.07 16.09 -0.64
CA ARG A 147 10.66 16.46 -2.00
C ARG A 147 11.26 15.56 -3.08
N THR A 148 12.31 14.81 -2.77
CA THR A 148 13.13 14.08 -3.74
C THR A 148 13.15 12.57 -3.57
N ASN A 149 12.65 12.02 -2.45
CA ASN A 149 12.69 10.59 -2.16
C ASN A 149 11.35 9.87 -2.43
N GLY A 150 10.45 10.46 -3.22
CA GLY A 150 9.22 9.77 -3.62
C GLY A 150 8.29 9.37 -2.47
N GLY A 151 8.29 10.13 -1.38
CA GLY A 151 7.58 9.78 -0.15
C GLY A 151 8.37 8.86 0.80
N GLY A 152 9.56 8.38 0.40
CA GLY A 152 10.52 7.63 1.20
C GLY A 152 10.17 6.16 1.41
N LEU A 153 9.41 5.57 0.50
CA LEU A 153 9.06 4.15 0.51
C LEU A 153 9.20 3.57 -0.89
N GLU A 154 9.97 2.50 -1.03
CA GLU A 154 10.04 1.67 -2.23
C GLU A 154 9.41 0.31 -1.96
N LEU A 155 8.62 -0.18 -2.92
CA LEU A 155 7.99 -1.50 -2.88
C LEU A 155 8.41 -2.32 -4.10
N THR A 156 8.83 -3.55 -3.84
CA THR A 156 9.19 -4.54 -4.86
C THR A 156 8.36 -5.80 -4.62
N PRO A 157 7.55 -6.26 -5.60
CA PRO A 157 6.78 -7.48 -5.39
C PRO A 157 7.72 -8.68 -5.30
N THR A 158 7.47 -9.56 -4.33
CA THR A 158 8.04 -10.92 -4.31
C THR A 158 7.03 -11.95 -4.78
N GLN A 159 5.76 -11.54 -4.92
CA GLN A 159 4.66 -12.30 -5.49
C GLN A 159 3.73 -11.35 -6.27
N GLY A 160 3.09 -11.86 -7.32
CA GLY A 160 2.15 -11.09 -8.12
C GLY A 160 2.79 -9.91 -8.86
N LEU A 161 2.00 -8.84 -9.01
CA LEU A 161 2.34 -7.65 -9.79
C LEU A 161 2.00 -6.39 -8.99
N ILE A 162 2.90 -5.39 -9.04
CA ILE A 162 2.65 -4.04 -8.53
C ILE A 162 2.63 -3.06 -9.71
N LEU A 163 1.68 -2.13 -9.70
CA LEU A 163 1.70 -0.93 -10.50
C LEU A 163 2.09 0.25 -9.60
N ASP A 164 3.31 0.74 -9.76
CA ASP A 164 3.81 1.96 -9.10
C ASP A 164 3.40 3.17 -9.94
N GLU A 165 2.47 3.95 -9.43
CA GLU A 165 1.82 5.05 -10.16
C GLU A 165 2.70 6.32 -10.18
N GLY A 166 3.80 6.30 -9.42
CA GLY A 166 4.77 7.38 -9.30
C GLY A 166 4.49 8.32 -8.13
N TRP A 167 5.33 9.34 -7.98
CA TRP A 167 5.23 10.36 -6.92
C TRP A 167 4.93 11.73 -7.52
N THR A 168 3.99 12.46 -6.91
CA THR A 168 3.67 13.85 -7.27
C THR A 168 3.46 14.72 -6.05
N ILE A 169 3.88 15.99 -6.14
CA ILE A 169 3.64 17.01 -5.12
C ILE A 169 2.28 17.64 -5.38
N GLY A 170 1.48 17.80 -4.31
CA GLY A 170 0.23 18.53 -4.29
C GLY A 170 -1.00 17.83 -4.89
N GLU A 171 -0.79 16.73 -5.62
CA GLU A 171 -1.85 16.04 -6.38
C GLU A 171 -1.61 14.52 -6.41
N LEU A 172 -2.61 13.77 -6.88
CA LEU A 172 -2.51 12.31 -7.07
C LEU A 172 -1.71 11.97 -8.34
N PRO A 173 -0.73 11.06 -8.31
CA PRO A 173 0.12 10.81 -9.46
C PRO A 173 -0.66 10.30 -10.69
N ARG A 174 -1.72 9.51 -10.46
CA ARG A 174 -2.56 8.95 -11.52
C ARG A 174 -3.40 9.94 -12.30
N ILE A 175 -3.67 11.15 -11.82
CA ILE A 175 -4.47 12.14 -12.58
C ILE A 175 -3.68 12.82 -13.69
N HIS A 176 -2.34 12.75 -13.63
CA HIS A 176 -1.47 13.30 -14.66
C HIS A 176 -1.35 12.34 -15.85
N MET A 177 -2.27 12.44 -16.80
CA MET A 177 -2.39 11.52 -17.94
C MET A 177 -1.12 11.38 -18.81
N ASN A 178 -0.24 12.38 -18.80
CA ASN A 178 1.03 12.35 -19.53
C ASN A 178 2.18 11.70 -18.76
N ASN A 179 2.04 11.52 -17.44
CA ASN A 179 3.01 10.80 -16.62
C ASN A 179 2.96 9.30 -16.95
N LYS A 180 3.91 8.55 -16.38
CA LYS A 180 3.98 7.11 -16.55
C LYS A 180 3.89 6.42 -15.20
N SER A 181 3.17 5.31 -15.17
CA SER A 181 3.21 4.33 -14.09
C SER A 181 4.10 3.15 -14.52
N THR A 182 4.62 2.42 -13.55
CA THR A 182 5.55 1.30 -13.77
C THR A 182 4.98 0.01 -13.21
N PHE A 183 4.72 -0.96 -14.09
CA PHE A 183 4.51 -2.34 -13.67
C PHE A 183 5.84 -2.96 -13.22
N LYS A 184 5.82 -3.69 -12.11
CA LYS A 184 6.93 -4.47 -11.57
C LYS A 184 6.41 -5.88 -11.24
N ASP A 185 7.05 -6.93 -11.73
CA ASP A 185 6.71 -8.32 -11.37
C ASP A 185 7.70 -8.92 -10.36
N ALA A 186 7.37 -10.10 -9.85
CA ALA A 186 8.18 -10.83 -8.87
C ALA A 186 9.52 -11.35 -9.43
N LEU A 187 9.71 -11.35 -10.76
CA LEU A 187 10.95 -11.74 -11.42
C LEU A 187 11.90 -10.55 -11.63
N GLY A 188 11.48 -9.35 -11.21
CA GLY A 188 12.25 -8.11 -11.36
C GLY A 188 12.11 -7.47 -12.74
N ASN A 189 11.20 -7.94 -13.60
CA ASN A 189 10.91 -7.24 -14.85
C ASN A 189 10.10 -5.98 -14.55
N SER A 190 10.28 -4.97 -15.40
CA SER A 190 9.52 -3.73 -15.31
C SER A 190 9.02 -3.24 -16.67
N CYS A 191 7.92 -2.50 -16.65
CA CYS A 191 7.32 -1.90 -17.84
C CYS A 191 6.66 -0.58 -17.50
N GLN A 192 7.02 0.49 -18.22
CA GLN A 192 6.37 1.79 -18.06
C GLN A 192 5.21 1.95 -19.03
N GLN A 193 4.08 2.45 -18.54
CA GLN A 193 2.90 2.80 -19.33
C GLN A 193 2.43 4.21 -19.02
N LYS A 194 2.00 4.95 -20.06
CA LYS A 194 1.41 6.27 -19.85
C LYS A 194 0.14 6.13 -19.01
N ASN A 195 -0.10 7.06 -18.09
CA ASN A 195 -1.30 7.08 -17.26
C ASN A 195 -2.56 7.17 -18.13
N SER A 196 -2.51 7.87 -19.26
CA SER A 196 -3.61 7.90 -20.25
C SER A 196 -4.00 6.53 -20.81
N ASN A 197 -3.12 5.53 -20.77
CA ASN A 197 -3.43 4.17 -21.20
C ASN A 197 -4.12 3.36 -20.09
N LEU A 198 -3.78 3.64 -18.83
CA LEU A 198 -4.18 2.86 -17.66
C LEU A 198 -5.44 3.40 -16.98
N PHE A 199 -5.58 4.72 -16.93
CA PHE A 199 -6.59 5.39 -16.10
C PHE A 199 -7.58 6.22 -16.92
N LYS A 200 -8.77 6.41 -16.35
CA LYS A 200 -9.77 7.37 -16.80
C LYS A 200 -10.01 8.39 -15.68
N LEU A 201 -10.00 9.68 -16.03
CA LEU A 201 -10.31 10.76 -15.10
C LEU A 201 -11.77 10.68 -14.62
N ILE A 202 -11.95 10.92 -13.33
CA ILE A 202 -13.23 11.19 -12.69
C ILE A 202 -13.36 12.70 -12.56
N TYR A 203 -14.52 13.22 -12.95
CA TYR A 203 -14.82 14.65 -12.86
C TYR A 203 -15.92 14.88 -11.83
N ASP A 204 -15.79 15.95 -11.05
CA ASP A 204 -16.83 16.41 -10.15
C ASP A 204 -18.00 17.06 -10.93
N GLN A 205 -19.05 17.46 -10.21
CA GLN A 205 -20.22 18.12 -10.81
C GLN A 205 -19.92 19.49 -11.45
N ARG A 206 -18.75 20.08 -11.16
CA ARG A 206 -18.28 21.37 -11.68
C ARG A 206 -17.29 21.20 -12.83
N GLY A 207 -16.97 19.98 -13.23
CA GLY A 207 -15.99 19.66 -14.28
C GLY A 207 -14.53 19.71 -13.81
N GLY A 208 -14.27 19.84 -12.50
CA GLY A 208 -12.95 19.65 -11.90
C GLY A 208 -12.57 18.16 -11.88
N VAL A 209 -11.28 17.86 -11.91
CA VAL A 209 -10.79 16.48 -11.77
C VAL A 209 -10.85 16.09 -10.29
N ASP A 210 -11.64 15.07 -9.98
CA ASP A 210 -11.83 14.54 -8.62
C ASP A 210 -10.90 13.34 -8.34
N GLY A 211 -10.46 12.65 -9.41
CA GLY A 211 -9.56 11.51 -9.30
C GLY A 211 -9.35 10.81 -10.64
N ALA A 212 -8.82 9.60 -10.58
CA ALA A 212 -8.75 8.71 -11.73
C ALA A 212 -8.94 7.25 -11.29
N VAL A 213 -9.56 6.45 -12.14
CA VAL A 213 -9.78 5.01 -11.91
C VAL A 213 -9.11 4.20 -13.00
N LEU A 214 -8.64 3.01 -12.63
CA LEU A 214 -8.12 2.03 -13.59
C LEU A 214 -9.21 1.69 -14.61
N LYS A 215 -8.84 1.63 -15.89
CA LYS A 215 -9.74 1.21 -16.97
C LYS A 215 -10.08 -0.28 -16.91
N PHE A 216 -9.25 -1.07 -16.25
CA PHE A 216 -9.34 -2.53 -16.20
C PHE A 216 -10.09 -2.97 -14.95
N VAL A 217 -11.40 -3.19 -15.12
CA VAL A 217 -12.28 -3.61 -14.03
C VAL A 217 -11.90 -5.00 -13.52
N THR A 218 -11.48 -5.90 -14.42
CA THR A 218 -11.07 -7.27 -14.08
C THR A 218 -9.58 -7.48 -14.28
N ASP A 219 -9.00 -8.46 -13.58
CA ASP A 219 -7.59 -8.82 -13.74
C ASP A 219 -7.31 -9.45 -15.11
N GLN A 220 -8.30 -10.15 -15.69
CA GLN A 220 -8.21 -10.70 -17.04
C GLN A 220 -8.09 -9.61 -18.12
N ASP A 221 -8.81 -8.49 -17.96
CA ASP A 221 -8.69 -7.34 -18.87
C ASP A 221 -7.31 -6.69 -18.73
N LEU A 222 -6.82 -6.55 -17.49
CA LEU A 222 -5.50 -6.01 -17.20
C LEU A 222 -4.40 -6.90 -17.80
N LYS A 223 -4.49 -8.22 -17.61
CA LYS A 223 -3.60 -9.24 -18.18
C LYS A 223 -3.50 -9.11 -19.68
N THR A 224 -4.64 -9.07 -20.37
CA THR A 224 -4.69 -8.91 -21.82
C THR A 224 -3.98 -7.64 -22.29
N PHE A 225 -4.12 -6.55 -21.53
CA PHE A 225 -3.42 -5.30 -21.82
C PHE A 225 -1.91 -5.41 -21.58
N ILE A 226 -1.48 -6.00 -20.47
CA ILE A 226 -0.07 -6.16 -20.10
C ILE A 226 0.64 -7.09 -21.08
N GLU A 227 0.09 -8.25 -21.42
CA GLU A 227 0.69 -9.19 -22.37
C GLU A 227 0.94 -8.55 -23.75
N LYS A 228 0.05 -7.64 -24.15
CA LYS A 228 0.19 -6.86 -25.40
C LYS A 228 1.20 -5.73 -25.29
N SER A 229 1.18 -4.98 -24.19
CA SER A 229 1.88 -3.68 -24.07
C SER A 229 3.21 -3.77 -23.34
N CYS A 230 3.41 -4.86 -22.61
CA CYS A 230 4.51 -5.15 -21.68
C CYS A 230 4.85 -6.66 -21.72
N PRO A 231 5.23 -7.22 -22.89
CA PRO A 231 5.40 -8.67 -23.06
C PRO A 231 6.49 -9.30 -22.20
N GLN A 232 7.35 -8.49 -21.57
CA GLN A 232 8.37 -8.93 -20.62
C GLN A 232 7.86 -9.10 -19.18
N ILE A 233 6.67 -8.61 -18.85
CA ILE A 233 6.07 -8.76 -17.52
C ILE A 233 5.48 -10.16 -17.42
N ASP A 234 5.86 -10.90 -16.38
CA ASP A 234 5.20 -12.15 -16.01
C ASP A 234 3.83 -11.83 -15.40
N THR A 235 2.78 -12.20 -16.12
CA THR A 235 1.41 -11.99 -15.68
C THR A 235 0.91 -13.11 -14.78
N GLY A 236 1.60 -14.26 -14.69
CA GLY A 236 1.22 -15.39 -13.83
C GLY A 236 -0.28 -15.65 -13.79
N ASP A 237 -0.82 -15.68 -12.57
CA ASP A 237 -2.23 -15.90 -12.24
C ASP A 237 -3.09 -14.62 -12.20
N LEU A 238 -2.66 -13.52 -12.83
CA LEU A 238 -3.60 -12.45 -13.21
C LEU A 238 -4.80 -13.00 -14.01
#